data_AF-A0A2U1YTF7-F1
#
_entry.id   AF-A0A2U1YTF7-F1
#
_cell.length_a   1.000
_cell.length_b   1.000
_cell.length_c   1.000
_cell.angle_alpha   90.00
_cell.angle_beta   90.00
_cell.angle_gamma   90.00
#
_symmetry.space_group_name_H-M   'P 1'
#
loop_
_entity.id
_entity.type
_entity.pdbx_description
1 polymer ?
#
loop_
_entity_poly.entity_id
_entity_poly.type
_entity_poly.pdbx_seq_one_letter_code
_entity_poly.pdbx_strand_id
1 'polypeptide(L)'
;MPVDENGSPLPAIEAELISGRDQTLPVGKNAAGKRTHRLPGIVRLYVSVGQGTGRAAINAEVDAILAAFDRATLIDNYAGAETLRTEDPRVDDDVAGYEEGNRFVRMVTVPWVYLYPTVQK
;
A
#
# COMPACT_ATOMS: atom_id res chain seq x y z
N MET A 1 17.03 8.58 -7.28
CA MET A 1 16.29 9.30 -6.22
C MET A 1 16.19 10.77 -6.59
N PRO A 2 15.08 11.45 -6.26
CA PRO A 2 15.01 12.91 -6.31
C PRO A 2 16.13 13.50 -5.43
N VAL A 3 16.65 14.63 -5.86
CA VAL A 3 17.70 15.37 -5.15
C VAL A 3 17.18 16.77 -4.81
N ASP A 4 17.66 17.33 -3.72
CA ASP A 4 17.39 18.72 -3.35
C ASP A 4 18.20 19.69 -4.22
N GLU A 5 18.01 20.99 -3.97
CA GLU A 5 18.75 22.07 -4.66
C GLU A 5 20.28 21.99 -4.47
N ASN A 6 20.75 21.25 -3.46
CA ASN A 6 22.16 21.02 -3.16
C ASN A 6 22.70 19.70 -3.75
N GLY A 7 21.88 18.95 -4.50
CA GLY A 7 22.22 17.63 -5.03
C GLY A 7 22.20 16.51 -4.00
N SER A 8 21.71 16.78 -2.79
CA SER A 8 21.58 15.77 -1.73
C SER A 8 20.35 14.88 -1.97
N PRO A 9 20.47 13.57 -1.76
CA PRO A 9 19.36 12.63 -1.92
C PRO A 9 18.19 12.96 -0.97
N LEU A 10 17.00 13.21 -1.53
CA LEU A 10 15.77 13.39 -0.78
C LEU A 10 15.04 12.06 -0.51
N PRO A 11 14.27 11.94 0.59
CA PRO A 11 13.39 10.80 0.79
C PRO A 11 12.47 10.58 -0.40
N ALA A 12 12.26 9.32 -0.77
CA ALA A 12 11.37 8.95 -1.87
C ALA A 12 10.60 7.68 -1.55
N ILE A 13 9.36 7.62 -2.03
CA ILE A 13 8.50 6.45 -1.90
C ILE A 13 8.20 5.95 -3.32
N GLU A 14 8.59 4.71 -3.59
CA GLU A 14 8.15 3.99 -4.79
C GLU A 14 7.01 3.04 -4.38
N ALA A 15 5.91 3.02 -5.15
CA ALA A 15 4.73 2.22 -4.81
C ALA A 15 4.43 1.19 -5.90
N GLU A 16 4.29 -0.07 -5.50
CA GLU A 16 3.88 -1.18 -6.34
C GLU A 16 2.48 -1.65 -5.90
N LEU A 17 1.52 -1.62 -6.82
CA LEU A 17 0.16 -2.11 -6.60
C LEU A 17 0.04 -3.54 -7.14
N ILE A 18 -0.22 -4.49 -6.25
CA ILE A 18 -0.42 -5.89 -6.58
C ILE A 18 -1.89 -6.23 -6.31
N SER A 19 -2.61 -6.61 -7.37
CA SER A 19 -3.99 -7.09 -7.25
C SER A 19 -4.03 -8.61 -7.34
N GLY A 20 -4.95 -9.23 -6.60
CA GLY A 20 -5.31 -10.62 -6.83
C GLY A 20 -5.70 -10.85 -8.28
N ARG A 21 -5.39 -12.03 -8.82
CA ARG A 21 -5.72 -12.37 -10.21
C ARG A 21 -7.24 -12.35 -10.40
N ASP A 22 -7.74 -11.39 -11.18
CA ASP A 22 -9.14 -11.35 -11.61
C ASP A 22 -9.38 -12.33 -12.77
N GLN A 23 -9.02 -13.60 -12.57
CA GLN A 23 -9.34 -14.63 -13.54
C GLN A 23 -10.83 -14.90 -13.46
N THR A 24 -11.56 -14.22 -14.34
CA THR A 24 -12.98 -14.37 -14.62
C THR A 24 -13.87 -14.14 -13.40
N LEU A 25 -14.44 -12.93 -13.31
CA LEU A 25 -15.73 -12.71 -12.66
C LEU A 25 -16.71 -13.78 -13.17
N PRO A 26 -17.08 -14.81 -12.39
CA PRO A 26 -18.08 -15.75 -12.82
C PRO A 26 -19.40 -14.99 -12.94
N VAL A 27 -20.13 -15.26 -14.02
CA VAL A 27 -21.49 -14.73 -14.23
C VAL A 27 -22.33 -15.01 -12.97
N GLY A 28 -22.88 -13.95 -12.36
CA GLY A 28 -23.74 -14.06 -11.16
C GLY A 28 -23.10 -13.72 -9.79
N LYS A 29 -21.90 -13.11 -9.74
CA LYS A 29 -21.39 -12.53 -8.47
C LYS A 29 -22.28 -11.39 -7.99
N ASN A 30 -22.44 -11.32 -6.66
CA ASN A 30 -23.38 -10.43 -5.97
C ASN A 30 -24.86 -10.67 -6.32
N ALA A 31 -25.22 -11.82 -6.89
CA ALA A 31 -26.63 -12.20 -7.02
C ALA A 31 -27.32 -12.26 -5.64
N ALA A 32 -28.61 -11.96 -5.62
CA ALA A 32 -29.40 -11.94 -4.40
C ALA A 32 -29.22 -13.25 -3.59
N GLY A 33 -28.88 -13.12 -2.31
CA GLY A 33 -28.64 -14.26 -1.42
C GLY A 33 -27.25 -14.91 -1.53
N LYS A 34 -26.31 -14.33 -2.29
CA LYS A 34 -24.90 -14.79 -2.34
C LYS A 34 -23.99 -13.87 -1.54
N ARG A 35 -22.83 -14.41 -1.13
CA ARG A 35 -21.76 -13.66 -0.45
C ARG A 35 -21.21 -12.57 -1.37
N THR A 36 -21.06 -11.36 -0.83
CA THR A 36 -20.41 -10.24 -1.52
C THR A 36 -19.02 -10.64 -1.97
N HIS A 37 -18.73 -10.41 -3.26
CA HIS A 37 -17.40 -10.66 -3.78
C HIS A 37 -16.41 -9.64 -3.25
N ARG A 38 -15.15 -10.06 -3.09
CA ARG A 38 -14.05 -9.21 -2.60
C ARG A 38 -12.81 -9.50 -3.44
N LEU A 39 -12.11 -8.45 -3.85
CA LEU A 39 -10.81 -8.56 -4.49
C LEU A 39 -9.74 -8.14 -3.48
N PRO A 40 -8.95 -9.09 -2.93
CA PRO A 40 -7.82 -8.74 -2.10
C PRO A 40 -6.63 -8.31 -2.97
N GLY A 41 -5.78 -7.48 -2.40
CA GLY A 41 -4.48 -7.15 -2.94
C GLY A 41 -3.57 -6.52 -1.90
N ILE A 42 -2.42 -6.07 -2.36
CA ILE A 42 -1.38 -5.47 -1.55
C ILE A 42 -0.82 -4.23 -2.26
N VAL A 43 -0.54 -3.17 -1.52
CA VAL A 43 0.37 -2.11 -1.95
C VAL A 43 1.69 -2.32 -1.25
N ARG A 44 2.80 -2.39 -1.98
CA ARG A 44 4.15 -2.35 -1.44
C ARG A 44 4.72 -0.96 -1.63
N LEU A 45 5.11 -0.33 -0.54
CA LEU A 45 5.77 0.96 -0.51
C LEU A 45 7.24 0.73 -0.20
N TYR A 46 8.12 1.08 -1.13
CA TYR A 46 9.56 1.09 -0.94
C TYR A 46 9.96 2.51 -0.53
N VAL A 47 10.17 2.70 0.77
CA VAL A 47 10.60 3.96 1.36
C VAL A 47 12.10 4.02 1.28
N SER A 48 12.65 5.06 0.68
CA SER A 48 14.08 5.23 0.48
C SER A 48 14.58 6.57 1.01
N VAL A 49 15.77 6.55 1.63
CA VAL A 49 16.46 7.75 2.12
C VAL A 49 17.93 7.74 1.71
N GLY A 50 18.56 8.91 1.67
CA GLY A 50 19.97 9.05 1.31
C GLY A 50 20.92 8.31 2.24
N GLN A 51 22.01 7.77 1.69
CA GLN A 51 23.10 7.21 2.50
C GLN A 51 23.70 8.28 3.42
N GLY A 52 23.99 7.91 4.68
CA GLY A 52 24.51 8.82 5.70
C GLY A 52 23.44 9.50 6.58
N THR A 53 22.16 9.41 6.24
CA THR A 53 21.04 9.90 7.08
C THR A 53 20.76 9.01 8.30
N GLY A 54 21.19 7.74 8.23
CA GLY A 54 21.09 6.76 9.31
C GLY A 54 19.71 6.11 9.45
N ARG A 55 19.64 5.06 10.28
CA ARG A 55 18.41 4.27 10.50
C ARG A 55 17.26 5.09 11.11
N ALA A 56 17.57 6.16 11.84
CA ALA A 56 16.56 7.00 12.46
C ALA A 56 15.69 7.74 11.42
N ALA A 57 16.29 8.22 10.33
CA ALA A 57 15.58 8.94 9.28
C ALA A 57 14.55 8.05 8.58
N ILE A 58 14.95 6.84 8.16
CA ILE A 58 14.04 5.91 7.49
C ILE A 58 12.92 5.42 8.42
N ASN A 59 13.21 5.26 9.71
CA ASN A 59 12.18 4.90 10.70
C ASN A 59 11.15 6.02 10.86
N ALA A 60 11.56 7.29 10.90
CA ALA A 60 10.63 8.40 11.00
C ALA A 60 9.65 8.46 9.81
N GLU A 61 10.14 8.24 8.59
CA GLU A 61 9.29 8.17 7.39
C GLU A 61 8.32 6.99 7.44
N VAL A 62 8.79 5.82 7.89
CA VAL A 62 7.97 4.62 8.04
C VAL A 62 6.90 4.83 9.12
N ASP A 63 7.24 5.41 10.26
CA ASP A 63 6.30 5.71 11.34
C ASP A 63 5.19 6.67 10.87
N ALA A 64 5.53 7.66 10.03
CA ALA A 64 4.55 8.55 9.43
C ALA A 64 3.58 7.80 8.48
N ILE A 65 4.09 6.85 7.70
CA ILE A 65 3.26 5.98 6.85
C ILE A 65 2.36 5.09 7.71
N LEU A 66 2.89 4.47 8.76
CA LEU A 66 2.12 3.64 9.68
C LEU A 66 0.97 4.45 10.31
N ALA A 67 1.25 5.66 10.79
CA ALA A 67 0.24 6.55 11.34
C ALA A 67 -0.86 6.93 10.32
N ALA A 68 -0.53 7.03 9.04
CA ALA A 68 -1.52 7.28 7.99
C ALA A 68 -2.47 6.09 7.77
N PHE A 69 -2.00 4.86 7.97
CA PHE A 69 -2.78 3.63 7.78
C PHE A 69 -3.35 3.02 9.07
N ASP A 70 -2.98 3.52 10.27
CA ASP A 70 -3.53 3.13 11.58
C ASP A 70 -5.05 3.35 11.67
N ARG A 71 -5.59 4.21 10.79
CA ARG A 71 -7.03 4.31 10.55
C ARG A 71 -7.34 3.54 9.28
N ALA A 72 -8.22 2.55 9.36
CA ALA A 72 -8.73 1.84 8.18
C ALA A 72 -9.20 2.88 7.16
N THR A 73 -8.46 2.99 6.04
CA THR A 73 -8.80 3.97 5.01
C THR A 73 -9.91 3.35 4.18
N LEU A 74 -11.10 3.98 4.25
CA LEU A 74 -12.26 3.62 3.45
C LEU A 74 -12.40 4.66 2.34
N ILE A 75 -12.25 4.20 1.10
CA ILE A 75 -12.48 5.02 -0.09
C ILE A 75 -13.74 4.47 -0.76
N ASP A 76 -14.84 5.19 -0.59
CA ASP A 76 -16.13 4.83 -1.17
C ASP A 76 -16.28 5.46 -2.55
N ASN A 77 -16.53 4.61 -3.55
CA ASN A 77 -16.99 5.04 -4.86
C ASN A 77 -18.52 5.07 -4.86
N TYR A 78 -19.09 6.25 -4.57
CA TYR A 78 -20.53 6.46 -4.50
C TYR A 78 -21.28 6.13 -5.80
N ALA A 79 -20.61 6.20 -6.95
CA ALA A 79 -21.24 5.88 -8.24
C ALA A 79 -21.50 4.37 -8.42
N GLY A 80 -20.69 3.52 -7.78
CA GLY A 80 -20.75 2.06 -7.91
C GLY A 80 -21.17 1.32 -6.64
N ALA A 81 -21.34 2.01 -5.52
CA ALA A 81 -21.44 1.41 -4.18
C ALA A 81 -20.30 0.41 -3.90
N GLU A 82 -19.11 0.74 -4.40
CA GLU A 82 -17.87 -0.01 -4.21
C GLU A 82 -17.04 0.65 -3.11
N THR A 83 -16.36 -0.16 -2.30
CA THR A 83 -15.51 0.35 -1.23
C THR A 83 -14.13 -0.26 -1.35
N LEU A 84 -13.10 0.58 -1.45
CA LEU A 84 -11.73 0.16 -1.21
C LEU A 84 -11.42 0.36 0.27
N ARG A 85 -10.97 -0.72 0.92
CA ARG A 85 -10.54 -0.71 2.31
C ARG A 85 -9.08 -1.10 2.40
N THR A 86 -8.28 -0.32 3.13
CA THR A 86 -6.93 -0.74 3.55
C THR A 86 -6.99 -1.41 4.92
N GLU A 87 -6.05 -2.31 5.17
CA GLU A 87 -5.82 -2.94 6.48
C GLU A 87 -4.49 -2.48 7.07
N ASP A 88 -4.22 -2.92 8.29
CA ASP A 88 -3.03 -2.53 9.04
C ASP A 88 -1.76 -2.86 8.24
N PRO A 89 -0.86 -1.87 8.08
CA PRO A 89 0.38 -2.03 7.37
C PRO A 89 1.31 -3.01 8.11
N ARG A 90 2.08 -3.78 7.35
CA ARG A 90 3.16 -4.64 7.82
C ARG A 90 4.48 -4.06 7.35
N VAL A 91 5.40 -3.86 8.27
CA VAL A 91 6.76 -3.45 7.93
C VAL A 91 7.64 -4.67 7.91
N ASP A 92 8.51 -4.77 6.91
CA ASP A 92 9.59 -5.74 6.97
C ASP A 92 10.58 -5.28 8.05
N ASP A 93 10.72 -6.08 9.11
CA ASP A 93 11.57 -5.78 10.26
C ASP A 93 13.04 -5.98 9.94
N ASP A 94 13.33 -6.83 8.96
CA ASP A 94 14.64 -6.88 8.35
C ASP A 94 14.77 -5.65 7.46
N VAL A 95 15.51 -4.67 7.97
CA VAL A 95 16.22 -3.71 7.12
C VAL A 95 17.18 -4.55 6.30
N ALA A 96 16.68 -5.15 5.22
CA ALA A 96 17.51 -5.46 4.10
C ALA A 96 18.01 -4.08 3.64
N GLY A 97 19.16 -3.69 4.16
CA GLY A 97 20.04 -2.78 3.47
C GLY A 97 20.37 -3.46 2.14
N TYR A 98 19.42 -3.45 1.22
CA TYR A 98 19.74 -3.49 -0.18
C TYR A 98 20.52 -2.20 -0.38
N GLU A 99 21.84 -2.29 -0.20
CA GLU A 99 22.82 -1.34 -0.72
C GLU A 99 22.74 -1.38 -2.25
N GLU A 100 21.56 -1.11 -2.82
CA GLU A 100 21.45 -0.73 -4.21
C GLU A 100 21.99 0.70 -4.35
N GLY A 101 23.32 0.83 -4.25
CA GLY A 101 24.02 2.10 -4.32
C GLY A 101 23.86 2.99 -3.08
N ASN A 102 23.73 4.30 -3.31
CA ASN A 102 23.81 5.35 -2.29
C ASN A 102 22.49 5.57 -1.49
N ARG A 103 21.70 4.52 -1.21
CA ARG A 103 20.40 4.65 -0.51
C ARG A 103 20.13 3.55 0.51
N PHE A 104 19.34 3.88 1.53
CA PHE A 104 18.68 2.92 2.42
C PHE A 104 17.24 2.73 1.95
N VAL A 105 16.74 1.50 1.93
CA VAL A 105 15.36 1.18 1.54
C VAL A 105 14.69 0.33 2.62
N ARG A 106 13.42 0.61 2.90
CA ARG A 106 12.56 -0.20 3.76
C ARG A 106 11.21 -0.40 3.10
N MET A 107 10.69 -1.62 3.20
CA MET A 107 9.42 -1.98 2.60
C MET A 107 8.29 -1.91 3.62
N VAL A 108 7.22 -1.21 3.27
CA VAL A 108 5.94 -1.22 3.99
C VAL A 108 4.91 -1.88 3.09
N THR A 109 4.28 -2.93 3.58
CA THR A 109 3.26 -3.69 2.89
C THR A 109 1.89 -3.35 3.46
N VAL A 110 1.01 -2.78 2.64
CA VAL A 110 -0.35 -2.41 3.05
C VAL A 110 -1.34 -3.35 2.35
N PRO A 111 -1.99 -4.27 3.08
CA PRO A 111 -3.07 -5.06 2.51
C PRO A 111 -4.26 -4.16 2.17
N TRP A 112 -4.95 -4.48 1.08
CA TRP A 112 -6.21 -3.84 0.74
C TRP A 112 -7.23 -4.86 0.25
N VAL A 113 -8.49 -4.49 0.39
CA VAL A 113 -9.64 -5.26 -0.06
C VAL A 113 -10.59 -4.33 -0.77
N TYR A 114 -10.90 -4.65 -2.01
CA TYR A 114 -11.94 -4.00 -2.76
C TYR A 114 -13.25 -4.79 -2.62
N LEU A 115 -14.27 -4.13 -2.12
CA LEU A 115 -15.60 -4.66 -1.85
C LEU A 115 -16.52 -4.25 -2.99
N TYR A 116 -17.03 -5.24 -3.73
CA TYR A 116 -17.99 -5.01 -4.81
C TYR A 116 -19.40 -4.73 -4.25
N PRO A 117 -20.26 -4.03 -5.01
CA PRO A 117 -21.61 -3.72 -4.57
C PRO A 117 -22.43 -4.97 -4.32
N THR A 118 -23.16 -5.00 -3.22
CA THR A 118 -24.12 -6.07 -2.96
C THR A 118 -25.43 -5.74 -3.67
N VAL A 119 -25.94 -6.62 -4.53
CA VAL A 119 -27.26 -6.42 -5.15
C VAL A 119 -28.33 -6.68 -4.08
N GLN A 120 -28.90 -5.60 -3.53
CA GLN A 120 -30.11 -5.66 -2.73
C GLN A 120 -31.32 -5.56 -3.66
N LYS A 121 -32.32 -6.42 -3.43
CA LYS A 121 -33.58 -6.46 -4.20
C LYS A 121 -34.45 -5.25 -3.90
#